data_AF-A4TXB6-F1
#
_entry.id   AF-A4TXB6-F1
#
_cell.length_a   1.000
_cell.length_b   1.000
_cell.length_c   1.000
_cell.angle_alpha   90.00
_cell.angle_beta   90.00
_cell.angle_gamma   90.00
#
_symmetry.space_group_name_H-M   'P 1'
#
loop_
_entity.id
_entity.type
_entity.pdbx_description
1 polymer ?
#
loop_
_entity_poly.entity_id
_entity_poly.type
_entity_poly.pdbx_seq_one_letter_code
_entity_poly.pdbx_strand_id
1 'polypeptide(L)' 'MAMSSTHRFAFTLDGRTVDGPADMNVTYVGRINRKLAEADARRRFEEWLNQPSPLARRWSSNQVVVR' A
#
# COMPACT_ATOMS: atom_id res chain seq x y z
N MET A 1 -9.92 -6.95 24.24
CA MET A 1 -9.98 -6.83 22.76
C MET A 1 -8.66 -6.24 22.29
N ALA A 2 -7.79 -7.02 21.65
CA ALA A 2 -6.56 -6.48 21.11
C ALA A 2 -6.92 -5.61 19.90
N MET A 3 -6.67 -4.30 19.97
CA MET A 3 -6.85 -3.41 18.84
C MET A 3 -5.95 -3.92 17.71
N SER A 4 -6.54 -4.42 16.62
CA SER A 4 -5.80 -4.64 15.38
C SER A 4 -5.32 -3.29 14.90
N SER A 5 -4.01 -3.08 14.85
CA SER A 5 -3.44 -1.84 14.33
C SER A 5 -3.61 -1.85 12.81
N THR A 6 -4.53 -1.04 12.30
CA THR A 6 -4.66 -0.84 10.86
C THR A 6 -3.69 0.23 10.42
N HIS A 7 -2.76 -0.12 9.54
CA HIS A 7 -1.84 0.83 8.92
C HIS A 7 -2.19 0.99 7.45
N ARG A 8 -2.57 2.21 7.05
CA ARG A 8 -2.85 2.53 5.66
C ARG A 8 -1.73 3.41 5.10
N PHE A 9 -1.28 3.06 3.90
CA PHE A 9 -0.31 3.82 3.13
C PHE A 9 -0.91 4.11 1.75
N ALA A 10 -0.79 5.35 1.30
CA ALA A 10 -1.28 5.78 -0.01
C ALA A 10 -0.12 6.41 -0.79
N PHE A 11 -0.01 6.06 -2.07
CA PHE A 11 1.08 6.48 -2.94
C PHE A 11 0.54 7.10 -4.22
N THR A 12 1.15 8.20 -4.64
CA THR A 12 0.95 8.79 -5.98
C THR A 12 1.90 8.15 -7.00
N LEU A 13 1.59 8.28 -8.28
CA LEU A 13 2.47 7.83 -9.37
C LEU A 13 3.90 8.42 -9.30
N ASP A 14 4.04 9.64 -8.76
CA ASP A 14 5.34 10.29 -8.51
C ASP A 14 6.14 9.64 -7.35
N GLY A 15 5.59 8.61 -6.70
CA GLY A 15 6.23 7.90 -5.60
C GLY A 15 6.21 8.66 -4.27
N ARG A 16 5.27 9.60 -4.11
CA ARG A 16 5.05 10.32 -2.85
C ARG A 16 3.99 9.63 -2.02
N THR A 17 4.23 9.54 -0.72
CA THR A 17 3.23 9.08 0.24
C THR A 17 2.27 10.22 0.55
N VAL A 18 0.96 9.96 0.49
CA VAL A 18 -0.10 10.96 0.77
C VAL A 18 -1.16 10.36 1.69
N ASP A 19 -1.84 11.20 2.46
CA ASP A 19 -2.96 10.78 3.33
C ASP A 19 -4.35 10.90 2.63
N GLY A 20 -4.37 11.19 1.33
CA GLY A 20 -5.58 11.52 0.55
C GLY A 20 -5.79 10.69 -0.71
N PRO A 21 -6.45 11.24 -1.76
CA PRO A 21 -6.61 10.56 -3.04
C PRO A 21 -5.25 10.15 -3.60
N ALA A 22 -5.09 8.86 -3.87
CA ALA A 22 -3.85 8.24 -4.27
C ALA A 22 -4.09 7.26 -5.41
N ASP A 23 -3.10 7.11 -6.29
CA ASP A 23 -3.14 6.16 -7.40
C ASP A 23 -3.05 4.71 -6.91
N MET A 24 -2.36 4.50 -5.78
CA MET A 24 -2.25 3.20 -5.13
C MET A 24 -2.42 3.32 -3.61
N ASN A 25 -3.09 2.35 -3.00
CA ASN A 25 -3.32 2.25 -1.58
C ASN A 25 -2.95 0.84 -1.10
N VAL A 26 -2.28 0.77 0.05
CA VAL A 26 -1.98 -0.49 0.74
C VAL A 26 -2.47 -0.40 2.18
N THR A 27 -3.34 -1.32 2.56
CA THR A 27 -3.93 -1.39 3.91
C THR A 27 -3.44 -2.65 4.60
N TYR A 28 -2.73 -2.48 5.71
CA TYR A 28 -2.30 -3.56 6.58
C TYR A 28 -3.28 -3.72 7.72
N VAL A 29 -3.75 -4.95 7.93
CA VAL A 29 -4.66 -5.33 9.00
C VAL A 29 -3.98 -6.39 9.85
N GLY A 30 -3.79 -6.11 11.14
CA GLY A 30 -3.28 -7.08 12.12
C GLY A 30 -2.18 -6.54 13.02
N ARG A 31 -1.26 -7.40 13.45
CA ARG A 31 -0.17 -7.03 14.37
C ARG A 31 1.14 -6.88 13.60
N ILE A 32 1.27 -5.77 12.89
CA ILE A 32 2.50 -5.42 12.17
C ILE A 32 3.10 -4.12 12.71
N ASN A 33 4.44 -4.07 12.80
CA ASN A 33 5.14 -2.83 13.12
C ASN A 33 5.00 -1.85 11.95
N ARG A 34 4.63 -0.59 12.23
CA ARG A 34 4.50 0.47 11.22
C ARG A 34 5.71 0.57 10.29
N LYS A 35 6.94 0.49 10.81
CA LYS A 35 8.17 0.59 10.00
C LYS A 35 8.33 -0.57 9.02
N LEU A 36 7.94 -1.78 9.44
CA LEU A 36 7.93 -2.95 8.55
C LEU A 36 6.82 -2.84 7.50
N ALA A 37 5.65 -2.36 7.91
CA ALA A 37 4.53 -2.13 7.01
C ALA A 37 4.86 -1.07 5.95
N GLU A 38 5.55 0.01 6.33
CA GLU A 38 5.98 1.07 5.42
C GLU A 38 7.00 0.58 4.38
N ALA A 39 8.00 -0.19 4.80
CA ALA A 39 8.99 -0.78 3.89
C ALA A 39 8.34 -1.76 2.90
N ASP A 40 7.42 -2.60 3.36
CA ASP A 40 6.67 -3.52 2.49
C ASP A 40 5.73 -2.76 1.55
N ALA A 41 5.06 -1.70 2.04
CA ALA A 41 4.19 -0.85 1.25
C ALA A 41 4.96 -0.17 0.11
N ARG A 42 6.17 0.34 0.41
CA ARG A 42 7.06 0.94 -0.59
C ARG A 42 7.47 -0.07 -1.65
N ARG A 43 7.85 -1.28 -1.25
CA ARG A 43 8.20 -2.35 -2.18
C ARG A 43 7.04 -2.72 -3.11
N ARG A 44 5.83 -2.86 -2.55
CA ARG A 44 4.60 -3.14 -3.32
C ARG A 44 4.28 -2.02 -4.30
N PHE A 45 4.49 -0.77 -3.90
CA PHE A 45 4.34 0.38 -4.79
C PHE A 45 5.32 0.33 -5.95
N GLU A 46 6.59 0.01 -5.72
CA GLU A 46 7.60 -0.12 -6.78
C GLU A 46 7.28 -1.30 -7.72
N GLU A 47 6.84 -2.43 -7.19
CA GLU A 47 6.36 -3.58 -7.97
C GLU A 47 5.13 -3.20 -8.83
N TRP A 48 4.16 -2.47 -8.25
CA TRP A 48 2.98 -1.96 -8.94
C TRP A 48 3.34 -0.96 -10.04
N LEU A 49 4.26 -0.03 -9.77
CA LEU A 49 4.70 0.99 -10.72
C LEU A 49 5.40 0.34 -11.93
N ASN A 50 6.18 -0.72 -11.68
CA ASN A 50 6.86 -1.50 -12.72
C ASN A 50 5.93 -2.42 -13.54
N GLN A 51 4.64 -2.55 -13.20
CA GLN A 51 3.74 -3.37 -14.00
C GLN A 51 3.61 -2.81 -15.42
N PRO A 52 3.72 -3.64 -16.47
CA PRO A 52 3.70 -3.18 -17.86
C PRO A 52 2.31 -2.77 -18.35
N SER A 53 1.24 -3.24 -17.70
CA SER A 53 -0.14 -2.99 -18.11
C SER A 53 -0.81 -1.94 -17.21
N PRO A 54 -1.28 -0.80 -17.78
CA PRO A 54 -2.05 0.20 -17.03
C PRO A 54 -3.34 -0.37 -16.42
N LEU A 55 -3.95 -1.36 -17.07
CA LEU A 55 -5.13 -2.05 -16.54
C LEU A 55 -4.76 -2.90 -15.32
N ALA A 56 -3.65 -3.63 -15.37
CA ALA A 56 -3.17 -4.41 -14.22
C ALA A 56 -2.87 -3.48 -13.02
N ARG A 57 -2.27 -2.31 -13.27
CA ARG A 57 -2.07 -1.29 -12.24
C ARG A 57 -3.40 -0.83 -11.66
N ARG A 58 -4.37 -0.52 -12.50
CA ARG A 58 -5.69 -0.08 -12.04
C ARG A 58 -6.37 -1.13 -11.16
N TRP A 59 -6.32 -2.41 -11.55
CA TRP A 59 -6.91 -3.51 -10.78
C TRP A 59 -6.18 -3.79 -9.47
N SER A 60 -4.86 -3.56 -9.42
CA SER A 60 -4.03 -3.79 -8.23
C SER A 60 -3.74 -2.51 -7.43
N SER A 61 -4.48 -1.42 -7.72
CA SER A 61 -4.35 -0.11 -7.06
C SER A 61 -4.79 -0.12 -5.60
N ASN A 62 -5.63 -1.06 -5.17
CA ASN A 62 -6.07 -1.17 -3.79
C ASN A 62 -5.70 -2.55 -3.23
N GLN A 63 -4.73 -2.58 -2.33
CA GLN A 63 -4.19 -3.82 -1.76
C GLN A 63 -4.49 -3.90 -0.27
N VAL A 64 -4.94 -5.07 0.18
CA VAL A 64 -5.14 -5.37 1.59
C VAL A 64 -4.20 -6.50 1.99
N VAL A 65 -3.40 -6.26 3.03
CA VAL A 65 -2.43 -7.21 3.56
C VAL A 65 -2.85 -7.58 4.97
N VAL A 66 -3.08 -8.86 5.21
CA VAL A 66 -3.45 -9.38 6.54
C VAL A 66 -2.21 -10.07 7.12
N ARG A 67 -1.79 -9.67 8.33
CA ARG A 67 -0.57 -10.19 8.97
C ARG A 67 -0.68 -10.36 10.48
#